data_AF-A0A3D4M4M9-F1
#
_entry.id   AF-A0A3D4M4M9-F1
#
_cell.length_a   1.000
_cell.length_b   1.000
_cell.length_c   1.000
_cell.angle_alpha   90.00
_cell.angle_beta   90.00
_cell.angle_gamma   90.00
#
_symmetry.space_group_name_H-M   'P 1'
#
loop_
_entity.id
_entity.type
_entity.pdbx_description
1 polymer ?
#
loop_
_entity_poly.entity_id
_entity_poly.type
_entity_poly.pdbx_seq_one_letter_code
_entity_poly.pdbx_strand_id
1 'polypeptide(L)'
;TRLFLAVARFQMRLIQQVGKKSYHRMLAYDKQSFIDLVRSYAEWIPLNQVLRLFQMNPRLFKSWVSQVSFSCESSSLSLCAKQHPFQITHQEYKVIESSLNDPVYAYWPKSAIHSDLLKKNLLTVSRSTYYKHAKLIQPESQKRDYKKPTYTPLRAERVNEIWHMDISQFRTRDDRRYYIYAIIDNYSRKILVWSCLDCISQIEIGNLISKALENLSGIRIRLISDAGTENVNKYIQKLLHEFFNEYDKHINHQIALRHIRQSNSMIERFFRIMKSQYLYRENPANYPDLYQRLEFTFNEYNGLRPHYSLQHQTPNEAYAGALARDFREQYSRAQNQRFKKNKNCPCRVCTCTLEANARHAFAGT
;
A
#
# COMPACT_ATOMS: atom_id res chain seq x y z
N THR A 1 18.72 -47.74 -4.78
CA THR A 1 18.02 -46.92 -5.81
C THR A 1 16.52 -46.78 -5.59
N ARG A 2 15.73 -47.87 -5.39
CA ARG A 2 14.26 -47.77 -5.22
C ARG A 2 13.80 -47.00 -3.97
N LEU A 3 14.44 -47.22 -2.82
CA LEU A 3 14.12 -46.50 -1.56
C LEU A 3 14.35 -44.99 -1.68
N PHE A 4 15.49 -44.58 -2.25
CA PHE A 4 15.79 -43.16 -2.50
C PHE A 4 14.75 -42.48 -3.38
N LEU A 5 14.34 -43.14 -4.48
CA LEU A 5 13.29 -42.64 -5.35
C LEU A 5 11.94 -42.55 -4.64
N ALA A 6 11.61 -43.51 -3.77
CA ALA A 6 10.40 -43.48 -2.96
C ALA A 6 10.40 -42.30 -1.97
N VAL A 7 11.51 -42.08 -1.25
CA VAL A 7 11.69 -40.95 -0.31
C VAL A 7 11.61 -39.61 -1.05
N ALA A 8 12.29 -39.48 -2.19
CA ALA A 8 12.25 -38.26 -3.00
C ALA A 8 10.82 -37.97 -3.50
N ARG A 9 10.08 -38.99 -3.95
CA ARG A 9 8.68 -38.84 -4.38
C ARG A 9 7.76 -38.46 -3.22
N PHE A 10 7.94 -39.08 -2.05
CA PHE A 10 7.19 -38.77 -0.84
C PHE A 10 7.38 -37.30 -0.45
N GLN A 11 8.64 -36.86 -0.37
CA GLN A 11 9.01 -35.49 -0.05
C GLN A 11 8.40 -34.48 -1.05
N MET A 12 8.47 -34.77 -2.34
CA MET A 12 7.89 -33.90 -3.37
C MET A 12 6.36 -33.80 -3.24
N ARG A 13 5.67 -34.90 -2.93
CA ARG A 13 4.22 -34.90 -2.67
C ARG A 13 3.85 -34.13 -1.42
N LEU A 14 4.62 -34.26 -0.34
CA LEU A 14 4.42 -33.51 0.89
C LEU A 14 4.52 -31.99 0.63
N ILE A 15 5.53 -31.55 -0.13
CA ILE A 15 5.67 -30.13 -0.51
C ILE A 15 4.49 -29.65 -1.36
N GLN A 16 3.96 -30.50 -2.25
CA GLN A 16 2.77 -30.19 -3.05
C GLN A 16 1.52 -30.04 -2.19
N GLN A 17 1.29 -30.95 -1.23
CA GLN A 17 0.11 -30.90 -0.35
C GLN A 17 0.15 -29.71 0.62
N VAL A 18 1.30 -29.46 1.25
CA VAL A 18 1.47 -28.31 2.16
C VAL A 18 1.49 -26.97 1.39
N GLY A 19 1.90 -27.02 0.14
CA GLY A 19 2.20 -25.86 -0.68
C GLY A 19 3.60 -25.30 -0.40
N LYS A 20 4.38 -25.12 -1.46
CA LYS A 20 5.81 -24.72 -1.40
C LYS A 20 6.11 -23.53 -0.49
N LYS A 21 5.27 -22.49 -0.51
CA LYS A 21 5.46 -21.28 0.32
C LYS A 21 5.26 -21.53 1.81
N SER A 22 4.33 -22.41 2.18
CA SER A 22 4.10 -22.78 3.58
C SER A 22 5.21 -23.70 4.07
N TYR A 23 5.62 -24.64 3.23
CA TYR A 23 6.74 -25.53 3.52
C TYR A 23 8.05 -24.75 3.78
N HIS A 24 8.42 -23.81 2.90
CA HIS A 24 9.62 -22.98 3.10
C HIS A 24 9.53 -22.05 4.31
N ARG A 25 8.32 -21.61 4.72
CA ARG A 25 8.15 -20.86 5.98
C ARG A 25 8.41 -21.72 7.21
N MET A 26 7.97 -22.98 7.17
CA MET A 26 8.23 -23.95 8.23
C MET A 26 9.74 -24.20 8.38
N LEU A 27 10.46 -24.42 7.27
CA LEU A 27 11.93 -24.55 7.30
C LEU A 27 12.64 -23.29 7.79
N ALA A 28 12.09 -22.11 7.51
CA ALA A 28 12.68 -20.84 7.92
C ALA A 28 12.47 -20.51 9.41
N TYR A 29 11.62 -21.27 10.12
CA TYR A 29 11.38 -21.09 11.56
C TYR A 29 12.65 -21.36 12.36
N ASP A 30 13.34 -22.46 12.05
CA ASP A 30 14.65 -22.80 12.59
C ASP A 30 15.64 -23.09 11.46
N LYS A 31 16.24 -22.00 10.97
CA LYS A 31 17.21 -22.07 9.88
C LYS A 31 18.46 -22.86 10.26
N GLN A 32 18.90 -22.78 11.52
CA GLN A 32 20.12 -23.44 11.97
C GLN A 32 19.96 -24.96 11.82
N SER A 33 18.91 -25.53 12.43
CA SER A 33 18.62 -26.96 12.35
C SER A 33 18.46 -27.44 10.91
N PHE A 34 17.79 -26.65 10.06
CA PHE A 34 17.66 -27.01 8.64
C PHE A 34 18.99 -26.96 7.88
N ILE A 35 19.85 -25.99 8.15
CA ILE A 35 21.18 -25.91 7.54
C ILE A 35 22.03 -27.11 7.93
N ASP A 36 22.01 -27.49 9.22
CA ASP A 36 22.76 -28.63 9.73
C ASP A 36 22.27 -29.95 9.12
N LEU A 37 20.95 -30.10 8.96
CA LEU A 37 20.36 -31.23 8.23
C LEU A 37 20.82 -31.30 6.76
N VAL A 38 20.85 -30.16 6.05
CA VAL A 38 21.31 -30.14 4.66
C VAL A 38 22.80 -30.48 4.57
N ARG A 39 23.62 -30.00 5.52
CA ARG A 39 25.06 -30.28 5.57
C ARG A 39 25.34 -31.75 5.83
N SER A 40 24.64 -32.40 6.77
CA SER A 40 24.85 -33.82 7.04
C SER A 40 24.50 -34.70 5.83
N TYR A 41 23.45 -34.38 5.08
CA TYR A 41 23.16 -35.09 3.82
C TYR A 41 24.15 -34.77 2.69
N ALA A 42 24.74 -33.58 2.71
CA ALA A 42 25.70 -33.16 1.69
C ALA A 42 27.04 -33.92 1.76
N GLU A 43 27.32 -34.61 2.88
CA GLU A 43 28.47 -35.52 3.02
C GLU A 43 28.36 -36.75 2.09
N TRP A 44 27.14 -37.14 1.73
CA TRP A 44 26.85 -38.37 0.98
C TRP A 44 26.29 -38.10 -0.42
N ILE A 45 25.66 -36.93 -0.61
CA ILE A 45 24.94 -36.57 -1.82
C ILE A 45 25.33 -35.15 -2.21
N PRO A 46 25.61 -34.84 -3.49
CA PRO A 46 25.94 -33.48 -3.90
C PRO A 46 24.90 -32.46 -3.43
N LEU A 47 25.34 -31.35 -2.81
CA LEU A 47 24.49 -30.33 -2.19
C LEU A 47 23.32 -29.89 -3.10
N ASN A 48 23.58 -29.70 -4.39
CA ASN A 48 22.54 -29.31 -5.35
C ASN A 48 21.40 -30.33 -5.47
N GLN A 49 21.68 -31.62 -5.31
CA GLN A 49 20.66 -32.67 -5.30
C GLN A 49 19.87 -32.68 -4.00
N VAL A 50 20.53 -32.50 -2.85
CA VAL A 50 19.87 -32.34 -1.54
C VAL A 50 18.89 -31.15 -1.59
N LEU A 51 19.36 -29.99 -2.07
CA LEU A 51 18.52 -28.80 -2.20
C LEU A 51 17.33 -28.99 -3.15
N ARG A 52 17.48 -29.79 -4.21
CA ARG A 52 16.37 -30.14 -5.11
C ARG A 52 15.29 -30.94 -4.40
N LEU A 53 15.64 -31.85 -3.47
CA LEU A 53 14.67 -32.60 -2.66
C LEU A 53 13.80 -31.67 -1.80
N PHE A 54 14.40 -30.58 -1.28
CA PHE A 54 13.67 -29.55 -0.54
C PHE A 54 13.05 -28.45 -1.43
N GLN A 55 13.15 -28.60 -2.77
CA GLN A 55 12.80 -27.59 -3.76
C GLN A 55 13.35 -26.19 -3.45
N MET A 56 14.54 -26.14 -2.85
CA MET A 56 15.18 -24.92 -2.39
C MET A 56 16.16 -24.39 -3.44
N ASN A 57 16.15 -23.07 -3.63
CA ASN A 57 17.10 -22.39 -4.50
C ASN A 57 18.48 -22.30 -3.79
N PRO A 58 19.59 -22.71 -4.42
CA PRO A 58 20.93 -22.59 -3.84
C PRO A 58 21.30 -21.17 -3.36
N ARG A 59 20.83 -20.12 -4.05
CA ARG A 59 21.03 -18.73 -3.63
C ARG A 59 20.28 -18.42 -2.34
N LEU A 60 19.08 -18.96 -2.16
CA LEU A 60 18.31 -18.79 -0.92
C LEU A 60 18.99 -19.52 0.24
N PHE A 61 19.43 -20.77 0.01
CA PHE A 61 20.17 -21.54 1.00
C PHE A 61 21.45 -20.81 1.45
N LYS A 62 22.27 -20.34 0.49
CA LYS A 62 23.46 -19.53 0.78
C LYS A 62 23.12 -18.27 1.56
N SER A 63 22.01 -17.61 1.24
CA SER A 63 21.53 -16.47 2.01
C SER A 63 21.14 -16.84 3.44
N TRP A 64 20.55 -18.02 3.68
CA TRP A 64 20.20 -18.47 5.04
C TRP A 64 21.44 -18.81 5.85
N VAL A 65 22.39 -19.54 5.26
CA VAL A 65 23.70 -19.81 5.87
C VAL A 65 24.37 -18.51 6.29
N SER A 66 24.45 -17.53 5.38
CA SER A 66 25.03 -16.22 5.69
C SER A 66 24.29 -15.50 6.83
N GLN A 67 22.96 -15.54 6.87
CA GLN A 67 22.19 -14.88 7.94
C GLN A 67 22.44 -15.50 9.31
N VAL A 68 22.56 -16.82 9.36
CA VAL A 68 22.81 -17.57 10.60
C VAL A 68 24.25 -17.39 11.07
N SER A 69 25.23 -17.52 10.17
CA SER A 69 26.65 -17.34 10.48
C SER A 69 27.04 -15.90 10.84
N PHE A 70 26.26 -14.92 10.41
CA PHE A 70 26.49 -13.49 10.69
C PHE A 70 25.31 -12.84 11.40
N SER A 71 24.66 -13.61 12.28
CA SER A 71 23.70 -13.06 13.22
C SER A 71 24.39 -12.05 14.15
N CYS A 72 23.67 -11.02 14.56
CA CYS A 72 24.24 -9.96 15.40
C CYS A 72 23.19 -9.44 16.36
N GLU A 73 23.35 -9.73 17.65
CA GLU A 73 22.43 -9.30 18.71
C GLU A 73 22.40 -7.79 18.88
N SER A 74 23.52 -7.11 18.63
CA SER A 74 23.61 -5.65 18.68
C SER A 74 22.92 -4.95 17.50
N SER A 75 22.39 -5.70 16.53
CA SER A 75 21.67 -5.18 15.36
C SER A 75 20.17 -5.41 15.54
N SER A 76 19.37 -4.36 15.37
CA SER A 76 17.89 -4.46 15.36
C SER A 76 17.35 -5.37 14.24
N LEU A 77 18.19 -5.77 13.28
CA LEU A 77 17.86 -6.69 12.21
C LEU A 77 18.37 -8.11 12.44
N SER A 78 19.03 -8.35 13.57
CA SER A 78 19.74 -9.60 13.88
C SER A 78 20.77 -9.99 12.81
N LEU A 79 21.31 -9.02 12.06
CA LEU A 79 22.26 -9.22 10.97
C LEU A 79 23.45 -8.26 11.12
N CYS A 80 24.65 -8.77 10.90
CA CYS A 80 25.86 -7.96 10.89
C CYS A 80 25.88 -6.97 9.71
N ALA A 81 26.00 -5.68 10.00
CA ALA A 81 26.12 -4.60 9.01
C ALA A 81 27.27 -4.83 8.01
N LYS A 82 28.45 -5.23 8.48
CA LYS A 82 29.65 -5.41 7.63
C LYS A 82 29.49 -6.53 6.59
N GLN A 83 28.82 -7.61 7.01
CA GLN A 83 28.63 -8.82 6.20
C GLN A 83 27.39 -8.72 5.30
N HIS A 84 26.39 -7.95 5.74
CA HIS A 84 25.18 -7.64 4.96
C HIS A 84 25.06 -6.13 4.70
N PRO A 85 25.94 -5.53 3.89
CA PRO A 85 26.07 -4.07 3.77
C PRO A 85 24.89 -3.38 3.09
N PHE A 86 24.05 -4.12 2.36
CA PHE A 86 22.86 -3.56 1.71
C PHE A 86 21.62 -3.51 2.62
N GLN A 87 21.69 -4.05 3.84
CA GLN A 87 20.60 -3.95 4.81
C GLN A 87 20.38 -2.50 5.25
N ILE A 88 19.15 -2.13 5.64
CA ILE A 88 18.90 -0.78 6.14
C ILE A 88 19.77 -0.50 7.37
N THR A 89 20.17 0.75 7.54
CA THR A 89 20.96 1.18 8.69
C THR A 89 20.08 1.26 9.95
N HIS A 90 20.70 1.25 11.13
CA HIS A 90 20.00 1.47 12.40
C HIS A 90 19.18 2.77 12.41
N GLN A 91 19.74 3.83 11.82
CA GLN A 91 19.11 5.14 11.76
C GLN A 91 17.88 5.13 10.85
N GLU A 92 17.94 4.43 9.71
CA GLU A 92 16.79 4.21 8.83
C GLU A 92 15.71 3.37 9.52
N TYR A 93 16.09 2.34 10.28
CA TYR A 93 15.15 1.55 11.08
C TYR A 93 14.43 2.43 12.11
N LYS A 94 15.15 3.28 12.84
CA LYS A 94 14.56 4.24 13.79
C LYS A 94 13.60 5.21 13.12
N VAL A 95 13.89 5.69 11.91
CA VAL A 95 12.96 6.56 11.16
C VAL A 95 11.67 5.80 10.82
N ILE A 96 11.76 4.53 10.43
CA ILE A 96 10.57 3.70 10.20
C ILE A 96 9.78 3.57 11.51
N GLU A 97 10.44 3.20 12.60
CA GLU A 97 9.81 3.03 13.91
C GLU A 97 9.15 4.32 14.41
N SER A 98 9.84 5.46 14.38
CA SER A 98 9.29 6.73 14.83
C SER A 98 8.10 7.16 13.97
N SER A 99 8.19 6.99 12.65
CA SER A 99 7.10 7.36 11.72
C SER A 99 5.83 6.55 11.91
N LEU A 100 5.91 5.32 12.41
CA LEU A 100 4.73 4.47 12.65
C LEU A 100 3.99 4.85 13.93
N ASN A 101 4.64 5.60 14.83
CA ASN A 101 4.09 6.06 16.10
C ASN A 101 3.85 7.57 16.14
N ASP A 102 4.17 8.28 15.05
CA ASP A 102 4.00 9.73 14.93
C ASP A 102 2.50 10.09 14.79
N PRO A 103 1.96 10.95 15.68
CA PRO A 103 0.57 11.40 15.60
C PRO A 103 0.20 12.05 14.26
N VAL A 104 1.15 12.67 13.56
CA VAL A 104 0.92 13.28 12.23
C VAL A 104 0.46 12.23 11.21
N TYR A 105 0.89 10.98 11.36
CA TYR A 105 0.52 9.89 10.46
C TYR A 105 -0.59 8.99 11.01
N ALA A 106 -1.27 9.41 12.09
CA ALA A 106 -2.28 8.61 12.77
C ALA A 106 -3.29 7.97 11.80
N TYR A 107 -3.79 8.73 10.82
CA TYR A 107 -4.83 8.28 9.89
C TYR A 107 -4.27 7.64 8.60
N TRP A 108 -2.95 7.56 8.46
CA TRP A 108 -2.31 7.24 7.19
C TRP A 108 -2.00 5.75 7.07
N PRO A 109 -2.24 5.13 5.89
CA PRO A 109 -1.72 3.80 5.64
C PRO A 109 -0.21 3.87 5.50
N LYS A 110 0.49 2.78 5.87
CA LYS A 110 1.95 2.60 5.72
C LYS A 110 2.52 3.08 4.38
N SER A 111 1.81 2.89 3.27
CA SER A 111 2.22 3.39 1.95
C SER A 111 2.23 4.91 1.79
N ALA A 112 1.32 5.64 2.45
CA ALA A 112 1.31 7.09 2.43
C ALA A 112 2.46 7.63 3.29
N ILE A 113 2.66 7.06 4.49
CA ILE A 113 3.80 7.38 5.36
C ILE A 113 5.12 7.22 4.62
N HIS A 114 5.33 6.06 3.98
CA HIS A 114 6.53 5.81 3.17
C HIS A 114 6.72 6.84 2.06
N SER A 115 5.64 7.21 1.36
CA SER A 115 5.70 8.19 0.26
C SER A 115 6.08 9.58 0.75
N ASP A 116 5.57 9.98 1.91
CA ASP A 116 5.88 11.28 2.51
C ASP A 116 7.31 11.35 3.04
N LEU A 117 7.78 10.31 3.74
CA LEU A 117 9.18 10.20 4.17
C LEU A 117 10.14 10.25 2.98
N LEU A 118 9.78 9.61 1.86
CA LEU A 118 10.56 9.64 0.63
C LEU A 118 10.57 11.06 0.03
N LYS A 119 9.41 11.72 -0.08
CA LYS A 119 9.27 13.08 -0.60
C LYS A 119 10.04 14.12 0.21
N LYS A 120 10.08 13.94 1.54
CA LYS A 120 10.82 14.79 2.50
C LYS A 120 12.30 14.43 2.60
N ASN A 121 12.79 13.44 1.84
CA ASN A 121 14.15 12.92 1.91
C ASN A 121 14.57 12.39 3.30
N LEU A 122 13.60 12.03 4.15
CA LEU A 122 13.84 11.49 5.49
C LEU A 122 14.18 9.99 5.45
N LEU A 123 13.63 9.26 4.47
CA LEU A 123 13.89 7.83 4.30
C LEU A 123 13.86 7.43 2.82
N THR A 124 14.98 6.88 2.33
CA THR A 124 15.09 6.40 0.95
C THR A 124 15.28 4.89 0.91
N VAL A 125 14.19 4.17 1.09
CA VAL A 125 14.11 2.70 0.94
C VAL A 125 12.98 2.32 0.00
N SER A 126 13.10 1.17 -0.66
CA SER A 126 12.01 0.67 -1.50
C SER A 126 10.76 0.43 -0.65
N ARG A 127 9.58 0.51 -1.27
CA ARG A 127 8.31 0.24 -0.57
C ARG A 127 8.29 -1.15 0.06
N SER A 128 8.82 -2.17 -0.62
CA SER A 128 8.87 -3.54 -0.07
C SER A 128 9.78 -3.63 1.15
N THR A 129 10.92 -2.93 1.15
CA THR A 129 11.80 -2.80 2.32
C THR A 129 11.08 -2.12 3.48
N TYR A 130 10.43 -0.98 3.25
CA TYR A 130 9.66 -0.29 4.28
C TYR A 130 8.62 -1.21 4.93
N TYR A 131 7.79 -1.87 4.12
CA TYR A 131 6.75 -2.78 4.60
C TYR A 131 7.31 -3.99 5.34
N LYS A 132 8.47 -4.52 4.92
CA LYS A 132 9.14 -5.62 5.62
C LYS A 132 9.43 -5.23 7.08
N HIS A 133 10.01 -4.05 7.30
CA HIS A 133 10.39 -3.61 8.65
C HIS A 133 9.19 -3.08 9.44
N ALA A 134 8.28 -2.35 8.80
CA ALA A 134 7.05 -1.88 9.45
C ALA A 134 6.19 -3.04 9.99
N LYS A 135 6.20 -4.21 9.33
CA LYS A 135 5.51 -5.40 9.81
C LYS A 135 6.18 -6.03 11.04
N LEU A 136 7.49 -5.90 11.20
CA LEU A 136 8.19 -6.39 12.39
C LEU A 136 7.88 -5.52 13.61
N ILE A 137 7.77 -4.20 13.40
CA ILE A 137 7.49 -3.21 14.46
C ILE A 137 6.01 -3.25 14.84
N GLN A 138 5.11 -3.17 13.86
CA GLN A 138 3.66 -3.22 14.05
C GLN A 138 3.07 -4.38 13.21
N PRO A 139 3.08 -5.61 13.75
CA PRO A 139 2.51 -6.77 13.08
C PRO A 139 1.00 -6.61 12.89
N GLU A 140 0.55 -6.80 11.65
CA GLU A 140 -0.88 -6.75 11.33
C GLU A 140 -1.59 -8.01 11.82
N SER A 141 -2.72 -7.83 12.52
CA SER A 141 -3.46 -8.91 13.19
C SER A 141 -4.18 -9.85 12.22
N GLN A 142 -4.59 -9.42 11.03
CA GLN A 142 -5.20 -10.30 10.01
C GLN A 142 -4.98 -9.78 8.58
N LYS A 143 -4.65 -10.70 7.66
CA LYS A 143 -4.79 -10.44 6.23
C LYS A 143 -6.25 -10.67 5.85
N ARG A 144 -6.93 -9.64 5.37
CA ARG A 144 -8.21 -9.84 4.68
C ARG A 144 -7.94 -10.50 3.33
N ASP A 145 -8.67 -11.58 3.03
CA ASP A 145 -8.65 -12.19 1.70
C ASP A 145 -9.21 -11.21 0.68
N TYR A 146 -8.31 -10.50 0.02
CA TYR A 146 -8.66 -9.61 -1.08
C TYR A 146 -8.84 -10.42 -2.35
N LYS A 147 -10.10 -10.69 -2.71
CA LYS A 147 -10.43 -11.16 -4.06
C LYS A 147 -10.25 -10.00 -5.04
N LYS A 148 -9.41 -10.19 -6.05
CA LYS A 148 -9.29 -9.21 -7.14
C LYS A 148 -10.65 -9.13 -7.86
N PRO A 149 -11.17 -7.92 -8.12
CA PRO A 149 -12.36 -7.77 -8.96
C PRO A 149 -12.09 -8.34 -10.35
N THR A 150 -13.10 -8.96 -10.94
CA THR A 150 -13.06 -9.59 -12.27
C THR A 150 -13.23 -8.60 -13.42
N TYR A 151 -13.48 -7.32 -13.12
CA TYR A 151 -13.69 -6.28 -14.13
C TYR A 151 -12.53 -5.28 -14.17
N THR A 152 -12.32 -4.66 -15.34
CA THR A 152 -11.36 -3.57 -15.52
C THR A 152 -11.96 -2.26 -15.01
N PRO A 153 -11.36 -1.61 -13.98
CA PRO A 153 -11.91 -0.39 -13.43
C PRO A 153 -11.76 0.78 -14.41
N LEU A 154 -12.73 1.70 -14.40
CA LEU A 154 -12.69 2.92 -15.19
C LEU A 154 -11.53 3.83 -14.73
N ARG A 155 -10.71 4.28 -15.66
CA ARG A 155 -9.56 5.15 -15.42
C ARG A 155 -9.55 6.27 -16.45
N ALA A 156 -9.45 7.51 -15.96
CA ALA A 156 -9.18 8.68 -16.77
C ALA A 156 -7.69 8.77 -17.09
N GLU A 157 -7.38 9.42 -18.21
CA GLU A 157 -6.03 9.71 -18.70
C GLU A 157 -5.58 11.12 -18.32
N ARG A 158 -6.52 12.02 -18.01
CA ARG A 158 -6.26 13.40 -17.58
C ARG A 158 -7.25 13.92 -16.55
N VAL A 159 -6.89 15.01 -15.88
CA VAL A 159 -7.77 15.73 -14.96
C VAL A 159 -9.04 16.19 -15.67
N ASN A 160 -10.17 16.16 -14.98
CA ASN A 160 -11.48 16.59 -15.47
C ASN A 160 -12.02 15.84 -16.70
N GLU A 161 -11.51 14.64 -16.96
CA GLU A 161 -12.07 13.77 -18.00
C GLU A 161 -13.26 12.96 -17.47
N ILE A 162 -13.11 12.35 -16.28
CA ILE A 162 -14.11 11.50 -15.66
C ILE A 162 -14.23 11.89 -14.19
N TRP A 163 -15.45 12.24 -13.80
CA TRP A 163 -15.80 12.47 -12.40
C TRP A 163 -16.67 11.35 -11.89
N HIS A 164 -16.51 11.02 -10.62
CA HIS A 164 -17.38 10.11 -9.91
C HIS A 164 -18.11 10.86 -8.82
N MET A 165 -19.40 10.60 -8.69
CA MET A 165 -20.25 11.17 -7.64
C MET A 165 -21.03 10.06 -6.97
N ASP A 166 -21.17 10.17 -5.66
CA ASP A 166 -21.92 9.22 -4.85
C ASP A 166 -22.24 9.82 -3.48
N ILE A 167 -23.14 9.17 -2.76
CA ILE A 167 -23.61 9.56 -1.44
C ILE A 167 -23.27 8.44 -0.46
N SER A 168 -22.66 8.79 0.66
CA SER A 168 -22.33 7.85 1.71
C SER A 168 -22.97 8.27 3.03
N GLN A 169 -23.71 7.36 3.66
CA GLN A 169 -24.27 7.60 4.99
C GLN A 169 -23.27 7.32 6.14
N PHE A 170 -23.35 8.10 7.21
CA PHE A 170 -22.62 7.88 8.47
C PHE A 170 -23.57 8.11 9.66
N ARG A 171 -23.41 7.31 10.73
CA ARG A 171 -24.19 7.45 11.96
C ARG A 171 -23.28 7.93 13.07
N THR A 172 -23.65 9.03 13.72
CA THR A 172 -22.94 9.61 14.86
C THR A 172 -23.32 8.92 16.17
N ARG A 173 -22.60 9.24 17.25
CA ARG A 173 -22.81 8.63 18.56
C ARG A 173 -24.17 8.95 19.18
N ASP A 174 -24.77 10.09 18.85
CA ASP A 174 -26.16 10.44 19.19
C ASP A 174 -27.21 9.71 18.32
N ASP A 175 -26.79 8.68 17.59
CA ASP A 175 -27.65 7.77 16.83
C ASP A 175 -28.30 8.37 15.58
N ARG A 176 -27.99 9.62 15.24
CA ARG A 176 -28.47 10.32 14.04
C ARG A 176 -27.70 9.92 12.80
N ARG A 177 -28.40 9.88 11.65
CA ARG A 177 -27.83 9.54 10.35
C ARG A 177 -27.60 10.81 9.55
N TYR A 178 -26.44 10.90 8.91
CA TYR A 178 -26.07 11.97 7.99
C TYR A 178 -25.61 11.41 6.66
N TYR A 179 -25.79 12.19 5.60
CA TYR A 179 -25.51 11.85 4.21
C TYR A 179 -24.39 12.74 3.70
N ILE A 180 -23.28 12.11 3.32
CA ILE A 180 -22.08 12.79 2.84
C ILE A 180 -22.02 12.62 1.32
N TYR A 181 -22.09 13.73 0.63
CA TYR A 181 -22.00 13.83 -0.82
C TYR A 181 -20.57 14.19 -1.19
N ALA A 182 -20.04 13.61 -2.27
CA ALA A 182 -18.77 14.04 -2.80
C ALA A 182 -18.71 13.85 -4.32
N ILE A 183 -17.89 14.68 -4.97
CA ILE A 183 -17.46 14.51 -6.36
C ILE A 183 -15.95 14.34 -6.35
N ILE A 184 -15.46 13.27 -6.98
CA ILE A 184 -14.02 12.96 -7.08
C ILE A 184 -13.59 12.93 -8.54
N ASP A 185 -12.46 13.57 -8.84
CA ASP A 185 -11.78 13.44 -10.12
C ASP A 185 -11.08 12.08 -10.22
N ASN A 186 -11.35 11.33 -11.30
CA ASN A 186 -10.85 9.97 -11.44
C ASN A 186 -9.32 9.91 -11.57
N TYR A 187 -8.72 10.85 -12.32
CA TYR A 187 -7.30 10.86 -12.60
C TYR A 187 -6.49 11.19 -11.33
N SER A 188 -6.70 12.39 -10.81
CA SER A 188 -5.95 12.96 -9.68
C SER A 188 -6.40 12.41 -8.32
N ARG A 189 -7.55 11.73 -8.24
CA ARG A 189 -8.21 11.34 -6.99
C ARG A 189 -8.63 12.51 -6.12
N LYS A 190 -8.57 13.75 -6.60
CA LYS A 190 -8.96 14.91 -5.82
C LYS A 190 -10.46 14.89 -5.57
N ILE A 191 -10.86 15.02 -4.31
CA ILE A 191 -12.24 15.39 -4.00
C ILE A 191 -12.42 16.84 -4.41
N LEU A 192 -13.23 17.08 -5.43
CA LEU A 192 -13.46 18.41 -6.00
C LEU A 192 -14.35 19.23 -5.08
N VAL A 193 -15.41 18.60 -4.59
CA VAL A 193 -16.40 19.21 -3.70
C VAL A 193 -17.08 18.14 -2.86
N TRP A 194 -17.55 18.50 -1.68
CA TRP A 194 -18.32 17.65 -0.79
C TRP A 194 -19.35 18.45 0.00
N SER A 195 -20.34 17.75 0.56
CA SER A 195 -21.34 18.33 1.47
C SER A 195 -21.82 17.25 2.45
N CYS A 196 -22.40 17.66 3.58
CA CYS A 196 -22.94 16.76 4.59
C CYS A 196 -24.30 17.29 5.06
N LEU A 197 -25.35 16.47 4.96
CA LEU A 197 -26.71 16.82 5.35
C LEU A 197 -27.33 15.77 6.26
N ASP A 198 -28.40 16.10 6.96
CA ASP A 198 -29.20 15.18 7.79
C ASP A 198 -30.26 14.40 6.99
N CYS A 199 -30.54 14.83 5.75
CA CYS A 199 -31.47 14.18 4.83
C CYS A 199 -30.91 14.08 3.40
N ILE A 200 -31.53 13.22 2.59
CA ILE A 200 -31.20 13.13 1.16
C ILE A 200 -31.83 14.33 0.45
N SER A 201 -31.00 15.20 -0.15
CA SER A 201 -31.42 16.40 -0.86
C SER A 201 -30.96 16.33 -2.31
N GLN A 202 -31.94 16.34 -3.21
CA GLN A 202 -31.70 16.39 -4.65
C GLN A 202 -31.12 17.76 -5.07
N ILE A 203 -31.60 18.84 -4.46
CA ILE A 203 -31.11 20.21 -4.69
C ILE A 203 -29.62 20.31 -4.39
N GLU A 204 -29.16 19.66 -3.33
CA GLU A 204 -27.74 19.70 -2.96
C GLU A 204 -26.83 19.04 -4.00
N ILE A 205 -27.32 18.01 -4.70
CA ILE A 205 -26.58 17.39 -5.80
C ILE A 205 -26.36 18.40 -6.92
N GLY A 206 -27.39 19.17 -7.28
CA GLY A 206 -27.28 20.25 -8.26
C GLY A 206 -26.28 21.31 -7.83
N ASN A 207 -26.37 21.77 -6.58
CA ASN A 207 -25.44 22.75 -6.01
C ASN A 207 -23.98 22.27 -6.05
N LEU A 208 -23.74 21.00 -5.73
CA LEU A 208 -22.40 20.40 -5.79
C LEU A 208 -21.86 20.34 -7.22
N ILE A 209 -22.70 19.96 -8.18
CA ILE A 209 -22.30 19.97 -9.60
C ILE A 209 -21.93 21.40 -10.03
N SER A 210 -22.77 22.39 -9.74
CA SER A 210 -22.50 23.79 -10.03
C SER A 210 -21.17 24.24 -9.42
N LYS A 211 -20.98 24.00 -8.12
CA LYS A 211 -19.73 24.35 -7.40
C LYS A 211 -18.49 23.70 -8.01
N ALA A 212 -18.58 22.42 -8.40
CA ALA A 212 -17.47 21.74 -9.06
C ALA A 212 -17.14 22.33 -10.43
N LEU A 213 -18.13 22.90 -11.12
CA LEU A 213 -17.99 23.51 -12.45
C LEU A 213 -17.59 24.99 -12.44
N GLU A 214 -17.74 25.70 -11.31
CA GLU A 214 -17.59 27.18 -11.21
C GLU A 214 -16.30 27.74 -11.85
N ASN A 215 -15.23 26.93 -11.98
CA ASN A 215 -13.95 27.36 -12.57
C ASN A 215 -13.51 26.52 -13.79
N LEU A 216 -14.44 25.82 -14.44
CA LEU A 216 -14.15 24.99 -15.61
C LEU A 216 -14.89 25.52 -16.84
N SER A 217 -14.12 26.04 -17.79
CA SER A 217 -14.64 26.49 -19.09
C SER A 217 -14.14 25.57 -20.21
N GLY A 218 -15.01 25.26 -21.17
CA GLY A 218 -14.61 24.56 -22.41
C GLY A 218 -14.29 23.07 -22.29
N ILE A 219 -14.44 22.45 -21.10
CA ILE A 219 -14.12 21.03 -20.89
C ILE A 219 -15.40 20.19 -20.91
N ARG A 220 -15.36 19.03 -21.58
CA ARG A 220 -16.40 18.01 -21.51
C ARG A 220 -16.01 16.92 -20.51
N ILE A 221 -16.78 16.80 -19.44
CA ILE A 221 -16.60 15.88 -18.32
C ILE A 221 -17.58 14.73 -18.45
N ARG A 222 -17.12 13.51 -18.18
CA ARG A 222 -17.99 12.34 -18.01
C ARG A 222 -18.31 12.15 -16.53
N LEU A 223 -19.54 12.44 -16.13
CA LEU A 223 -19.97 12.29 -14.74
C LEU A 223 -20.58 10.89 -14.54
N ILE A 224 -19.98 10.10 -13.65
CA ILE A 224 -20.44 8.77 -13.30
C ILE A 224 -21.11 8.82 -11.93
N SER A 225 -22.37 8.40 -11.84
CA SER A 225 -23.06 8.16 -10.57
C SER A 225 -23.48 6.69 -10.44
N ASP A 226 -23.81 6.27 -9.22
CA ASP A 226 -24.42 4.95 -9.02
C ASP A 226 -25.93 4.97 -9.37
N ALA A 227 -26.51 3.80 -9.57
CA ALA A 227 -27.94 3.59 -9.81
C ALA A 227 -28.81 3.79 -8.54
N GLY A 228 -28.33 4.56 -7.55
CA GLY A 228 -29.08 4.90 -6.34
C GLY A 228 -30.48 5.46 -6.66
N THR A 229 -31.34 5.51 -5.63
CA THR A 229 -32.80 5.77 -5.71
C THR A 229 -33.22 6.44 -7.02
N GLU A 230 -33.98 5.74 -7.87
CA GLU A 230 -34.29 6.14 -9.25
C GLU A 230 -34.70 7.62 -9.42
N ASN A 231 -35.32 8.19 -8.38
CA ASN A 231 -35.71 9.59 -8.28
C ASN A 231 -34.53 10.58 -8.32
N VAL A 232 -33.39 10.25 -7.70
CA VAL A 232 -32.17 11.07 -7.74
C VAL A 232 -31.62 11.16 -9.16
N ASN A 233 -31.58 10.04 -9.88
CA ASN A 233 -31.09 10.02 -11.26
C ASN A 233 -32.02 10.80 -12.20
N LYS A 234 -33.34 10.64 -12.07
CA LYS A 234 -34.33 11.45 -12.82
C LYS A 234 -34.18 12.94 -12.52
N TYR A 235 -33.92 13.31 -11.27
CA TYR A 235 -33.69 14.70 -10.90
C TYR A 235 -32.38 15.25 -11.44
N ILE A 236 -31.27 14.50 -11.36
CA ILE A 236 -29.99 14.94 -11.96
C ILE A 236 -30.17 15.18 -13.45
N GLN A 237 -30.83 14.27 -14.17
CA GLN A 237 -31.13 14.46 -15.59
C GLN A 237 -32.02 15.68 -15.84
N LYS A 238 -33.08 15.85 -15.05
CA LYS A 238 -33.96 17.01 -15.13
C LYS A 238 -33.21 18.31 -14.84
N LEU A 239 -32.34 18.35 -13.84
CA LEU A 239 -31.55 19.50 -13.45
C LEU A 239 -30.48 19.84 -14.51
N LEU A 240 -29.80 18.83 -15.06
CA LEU A 240 -28.90 18.96 -16.22
C LEU A 240 -29.62 19.48 -17.47
N HIS A 241 -30.90 19.17 -17.63
CA HIS A 241 -31.71 19.67 -18.73
C HIS A 241 -32.28 21.08 -18.47
N GLU A 242 -32.73 21.39 -17.24
CA GLU A 242 -33.46 22.62 -16.91
C GLU A 242 -32.54 23.78 -16.49
N PHE A 243 -31.59 23.54 -15.60
CA PHE A 243 -30.69 24.59 -15.08
C PHE A 243 -29.50 24.84 -16.01
N PHE A 244 -29.30 23.96 -16.98
CA PHE A 244 -28.01 23.78 -17.63
C PHE A 244 -28.16 23.70 -19.17
N ASN A 245 -29.12 24.41 -19.76
CA ASN A 245 -29.26 24.57 -21.22
C ASN A 245 -27.98 25.11 -21.91
N GLU A 246 -27.09 25.81 -21.21
CA GLU A 246 -25.74 26.15 -21.70
C GLU A 246 -24.67 25.09 -21.37
N TYR A 247 -24.86 24.30 -20.31
CA TYR A 247 -23.90 23.34 -19.76
C TYR A 247 -24.12 21.88 -20.19
N ASP A 248 -25.19 21.54 -20.90
CA ASP A 248 -25.39 20.23 -21.55
C ASP A 248 -24.25 19.93 -22.57
N LYS A 249 -23.51 20.96 -22.98
CA LYS A 249 -22.25 20.82 -23.75
C LYS A 249 -21.07 20.29 -22.92
N HIS A 250 -21.10 20.43 -21.60
CA HIS A 250 -19.96 20.22 -20.69
C HIS A 250 -20.06 18.94 -19.85
N ILE A 251 -21.24 18.40 -19.53
CA ILE A 251 -21.36 17.16 -18.75
C ILE A 251 -22.08 16.06 -19.54
N ASN A 252 -21.46 14.88 -19.63
CA ASN A 252 -22.11 13.65 -20.07
C ASN A 252 -22.34 12.75 -18.85
N HIS A 253 -23.58 12.68 -18.37
CA HIS A 253 -23.96 11.88 -17.19
C HIS A 253 -24.23 10.42 -17.56
N GLN A 254 -23.61 9.50 -16.83
CA GLN A 254 -23.76 8.06 -17.01
C GLN A 254 -23.95 7.34 -15.67
N ILE A 255 -24.81 6.32 -15.66
CA ILE A 255 -25.10 5.51 -14.47
C ILE A 255 -24.24 4.25 -14.51
N ALA A 256 -23.48 4.01 -13.46
CA ALA A 256 -22.66 2.80 -13.28
C ALA A 256 -23.52 1.53 -13.34
N LEU A 257 -22.98 0.44 -13.89
CA LEU A 257 -23.66 -0.85 -14.10
C LEU A 257 -24.93 -0.84 -14.97
N ARG A 258 -25.39 0.34 -15.42
CA ARG A 258 -26.54 0.51 -16.32
C ARG A 258 -26.11 1.05 -17.68
N HIS A 259 -25.48 2.22 -17.71
CA HIS A 259 -24.97 2.84 -18.94
C HIS A 259 -23.52 2.41 -19.24
N ILE A 260 -22.77 1.99 -18.21
CA ILE A 260 -21.41 1.47 -18.33
C ILE A 260 -21.26 0.16 -17.55
N ARG A 261 -20.31 -0.70 -17.94
CA ARG A 261 -20.05 -1.99 -17.25
C ARG A 261 -19.25 -1.84 -15.95
N GLN A 262 -18.58 -0.70 -15.77
CA GLN A 262 -17.73 -0.42 -14.62
C GLN A 262 -18.55 0.10 -13.44
N SER A 263 -18.12 -0.20 -12.22
CA SER A 263 -18.75 0.33 -11.00
C SER A 263 -18.21 1.71 -10.61
N ASN A 264 -18.85 2.34 -9.63
CA ASN A 264 -18.44 3.61 -9.03
C ASN A 264 -17.26 3.49 -8.04
N SER A 265 -16.38 2.51 -8.27
CA SER A 265 -15.32 2.09 -7.35
C SER A 265 -14.34 3.17 -6.89
N MET A 266 -14.24 4.26 -7.65
CA MET A 266 -13.33 5.36 -7.34
C MET A 266 -13.73 6.05 -6.05
N ILE A 267 -14.98 6.52 -6.00
CA ILE A 267 -15.50 7.26 -4.85
C ILE A 267 -15.87 6.32 -3.70
N GLU A 268 -16.37 5.12 -4.00
CA GLU A 268 -16.58 4.07 -2.99
C GLU A 268 -15.29 3.78 -2.19
N ARG A 269 -14.15 3.72 -2.90
CA ARG A 269 -12.84 3.54 -2.25
C ARG A 269 -12.48 4.73 -1.37
N PHE A 270 -12.79 5.95 -1.78
CA PHE A 270 -12.60 7.14 -0.95
C PHE A 270 -13.48 7.07 0.31
N PHE A 271 -14.78 6.81 0.18
CA PHE A 271 -15.67 6.71 1.35
C PHE A 271 -15.26 5.61 2.32
N ARG A 272 -14.75 4.48 1.82
CA ARG A 272 -14.17 3.46 2.69
C ARG A 272 -12.95 3.98 3.45
N ILE A 273 -12.08 4.76 2.82
CA ILE A 273 -10.93 5.41 3.48
C ILE A 273 -11.43 6.38 4.54
N MET A 274 -12.30 7.32 4.17
CA MET A 274 -12.90 8.32 5.06
C MET A 274 -13.49 7.66 6.32
N LYS A 275 -14.33 6.64 6.16
CA LYS A 275 -14.95 5.96 7.30
C LYS A 275 -13.94 5.17 8.14
N SER A 276 -13.18 4.28 7.51
CA SER A 276 -12.35 3.32 8.24
C SER A 276 -11.10 3.91 8.87
N GLN A 277 -10.50 4.93 8.24
CA GLN A 277 -9.27 5.53 8.73
C GLN A 277 -9.56 6.72 9.64
N TYR A 278 -10.62 7.50 9.37
CA TYR A 278 -10.92 8.73 10.10
C TYR A 278 -12.17 8.57 10.98
N LEU A 279 -13.37 8.51 10.41
CA LEU A 279 -14.61 8.70 11.17
C LEU A 279 -14.88 7.61 12.23
N TYR A 280 -14.61 6.33 11.94
CA TYR A 280 -14.81 5.26 12.93
C TYR A 280 -13.79 5.30 14.07
N ARG A 281 -12.59 5.84 13.81
CA ARG A 281 -11.57 6.02 14.84
C ARG A 281 -11.95 7.15 15.79
N GLU A 282 -12.46 8.23 15.21
CA GLU A 282 -12.80 9.45 15.91
C GLU A 282 -14.18 9.42 16.59
N ASN A 283 -15.10 8.60 16.08
CA ASN A 283 -16.45 8.40 16.59
C ASN A 283 -17.22 9.72 16.91
N PRO A 284 -17.52 10.54 15.87
CA PRO A 284 -18.12 11.86 16.06
C PRO A 284 -19.42 11.84 16.88
N ALA A 285 -19.55 12.80 17.79
CA ALA A 285 -20.65 12.85 18.75
C ALA A 285 -21.99 13.29 18.14
N ASN A 286 -21.96 14.30 17.27
CA ASN A 286 -23.12 14.98 16.68
C ASN A 286 -22.75 15.65 15.34
N TYR A 287 -23.67 16.40 14.72
CA TYR A 287 -23.43 17.05 13.43
C TYR A 287 -22.24 18.03 13.40
N PRO A 288 -22.12 19.01 14.33
CA PRO A 288 -20.96 19.90 14.36
C PRO A 288 -19.62 19.16 14.42
N ASP A 289 -19.51 18.15 15.29
CA ASP A 289 -18.30 17.33 15.42
C ASP A 289 -18.02 16.51 14.16
N LEU A 290 -19.06 15.91 13.56
CA LEU A 290 -18.95 15.21 12.27
C LEU A 290 -18.42 16.14 11.18
N TYR A 291 -18.99 17.34 11.06
CA TYR A 291 -18.62 18.29 10.02
C TYR A 291 -17.15 18.73 10.14
N GLN A 292 -16.70 19.07 11.36
CA GLN A 292 -15.30 19.42 11.62
C GLN A 292 -14.34 18.27 11.25
N ARG A 293 -14.69 17.03 11.61
CA ARG A 293 -13.87 15.86 11.28
C ARG A 293 -13.86 15.56 9.78
N LEU A 294 -14.97 15.79 9.09
CA LEU A 294 -15.02 15.69 7.63
C LEU A 294 -14.12 16.73 6.99
N GLU A 295 -14.22 18.01 7.37
CA GLU A 295 -13.38 19.08 6.86
C GLU A 295 -11.89 18.74 7.01
N PHE A 296 -11.47 18.31 8.21
CA PHE A 296 -10.12 17.79 8.44
C PHE A 296 -9.78 16.62 7.50
N THR A 297 -10.65 15.63 7.38
CA THR A 297 -10.45 14.44 6.54
C THR A 297 -10.26 14.81 5.06
N PHE A 298 -11.11 15.67 4.51
CA PHE A 298 -11.04 16.08 3.10
C PHE A 298 -9.80 16.93 2.83
N ASN A 299 -9.47 17.87 3.72
CA ASN A 299 -8.28 18.71 3.61
C ASN A 299 -7.00 17.88 3.66
N GLU A 300 -6.90 16.95 4.62
CA GLU A 300 -5.74 16.08 4.75
C GLU A 300 -5.62 15.13 3.55
N TYR A 301 -6.72 14.51 3.12
CA TYR A 301 -6.75 13.60 1.98
C TYR A 301 -6.29 14.28 0.69
N ASN A 302 -6.82 15.47 0.39
CA ASN A 302 -6.49 16.19 -0.84
C ASN A 302 -5.10 16.86 -0.79
N GLY A 303 -4.77 17.49 0.33
CA GLY A 303 -3.64 18.41 0.43
C GLY A 303 -2.36 17.79 0.95
N LEU A 304 -2.45 16.86 1.89
CA LEU A 304 -1.29 16.40 2.66
C LEU A 304 -0.91 14.96 2.35
N ARG A 305 -1.91 14.09 2.19
CA ARG A 305 -1.71 12.65 2.05
C ARG A 305 -1.21 12.28 0.64
N PRO A 306 -0.01 11.71 0.48
CA PRO A 306 0.46 11.22 -0.81
C PRO A 306 -0.12 9.85 -1.16
N HIS A 307 -0.32 9.63 -2.46
CA HIS A 307 -0.88 8.40 -3.01
C HIS A 307 0.13 7.69 -3.89
N TYR A 308 0.40 6.42 -3.59
CA TYR A 308 1.30 5.60 -4.43
C TYR A 308 0.79 5.44 -5.87
N SER A 309 -0.54 5.44 -6.09
CA SER A 309 -1.13 5.39 -7.43
C SER A 309 -0.92 6.68 -8.23
N LEU A 310 -0.55 7.77 -7.56
CA LEU A 310 -0.23 9.07 -8.14
C LEU A 310 1.28 9.33 -8.07
N GLN A 311 2.10 8.27 -8.11
CA GLN A 311 3.56 8.40 -8.08
C GLN A 311 4.07 9.24 -6.89
N HIS A 312 3.50 9.00 -5.71
CA HIS A 312 3.77 9.70 -4.45
C HIS A 312 3.20 11.11 -4.34
N GLN A 313 2.43 11.60 -5.31
CA GLN A 313 1.78 12.91 -5.23
C GLN A 313 0.53 12.90 -4.34
N THR A 314 0.20 14.05 -3.78
CA THR A 314 -1.13 14.29 -3.18
C THR A 314 -2.17 14.51 -4.29
N PRO A 315 -3.46 14.31 -4.01
CA PRO A 315 -4.49 14.60 -5.00
C PRO A 315 -4.47 16.04 -5.53
N ASN A 316 -4.17 17.02 -4.68
CA ASN A 316 -4.01 18.41 -5.11
C ASN A 316 -2.80 18.60 -6.05
N GLU A 317 -1.65 18.00 -5.74
CA GLU A 317 -0.47 18.06 -6.62
C GLU A 317 -0.75 17.44 -7.98
N ALA A 318 -1.39 16.26 -8.01
CA ALA A 318 -1.74 15.58 -9.25
C ALA A 318 -2.78 16.36 -10.07
N TYR A 319 -3.76 16.97 -9.40
CA TYR A 319 -4.77 17.79 -10.06
C TYR A 319 -4.17 19.07 -10.66
N ALA A 320 -3.21 19.68 -9.97
CA ALA A 320 -2.48 20.86 -10.46
C ALA A 320 -1.50 20.54 -11.60
N GLY A 321 -1.36 19.27 -12.01
CA GLY A 321 -0.43 18.87 -13.08
C GLY A 321 1.04 18.91 -12.66
N ALA A 322 1.32 18.77 -11.36
CA ALA A 322 2.71 18.67 -10.90
C ALA A 322 3.39 17.47 -11.59
N LEU A 323 4.66 17.63 -11.95
CA LEU A 323 5.44 16.53 -12.52
C LEU A 323 5.79 15.52 -11.42
N ALA A 324 5.56 14.23 -11.71
CA ALA A 324 5.98 13.16 -10.82
C ALA A 324 7.50 13.16 -10.66
N ARG A 325 7.98 13.05 -9.43
CA ARG A 325 9.42 13.00 -9.14
C ARG A 325 9.97 11.62 -9.48
N ASP A 326 11.09 11.58 -10.19
CA ASP A 326 11.85 10.35 -10.39
C ASP A 326 12.80 10.10 -9.21
N PHE A 327 12.54 9.02 -8.48
CA PHE A 327 13.33 8.65 -7.30
C PHE A 327 14.48 7.69 -7.61
N ARG A 328 14.71 7.28 -8.88
CA ARG A 328 15.73 6.27 -9.25
C ARG A 328 17.13 6.67 -8.82
N GLU A 329 17.54 7.89 -9.12
CA GLU A 329 18.85 8.39 -8.70
C GLU A 329 18.97 8.47 -7.18
N GLN A 330 17.92 8.95 -6.51
CA GLN A 330 17.89 9.04 -5.04
C GLN A 330 18.07 7.65 -4.42
N TYR A 331 17.40 6.62 -4.96
CA TYR A 331 17.56 5.23 -4.53
C TYR A 331 18.99 4.72 -4.74
N SER A 332 19.58 4.98 -5.92
CA SER A 332 20.96 4.57 -6.22
C SER A 332 21.96 5.20 -5.24
N ARG A 333 21.84 6.52 -5.01
CA ARG A 333 22.68 7.26 -4.07
C ARG A 333 22.54 6.72 -2.63
N ALA A 334 21.30 6.53 -2.17
CA ALA A 334 21.04 6.01 -0.82
C ALA A 334 21.56 4.58 -0.63
N GLN A 335 21.44 3.72 -1.64
CA GLN A 335 21.99 2.36 -1.60
C GLN A 335 23.51 2.37 -1.48
N ASN A 336 24.20 3.22 -2.24
CA ASN A 336 25.65 3.35 -2.18
C ASN A 336 26.12 3.91 -0.82
N GLN A 337 25.44 4.92 -0.29
CA GLN A 337 25.73 5.46 1.04
C GLN A 337 25.54 4.41 2.14
N ARG A 338 24.43 3.66 2.08
CA ARG A 338 24.14 2.55 3.01
C ARG A 338 25.22 1.48 2.96
N PHE A 339 25.64 1.08 1.76
CA PHE A 339 26.73 0.10 1.58
C PHE A 339 28.01 0.57 2.27
N LYS A 340 28.46 1.81 2.00
CA LYS A 340 29.67 2.39 2.60
C LYS A 340 29.55 2.47 4.13
N LYS A 341 28.43 2.99 4.64
CA LYS A 341 28.17 3.14 6.09
C LYS A 341 28.18 1.80 6.80
N ASN A 342 27.53 0.79 6.24
CA ASN A 342 27.46 -0.54 6.85
C ASN A 342 28.79 -1.30 6.78
N LYS A 343 29.55 -1.17 5.67
CA LYS A 343 30.92 -1.72 5.58
C LYS A 343 31.85 -1.13 6.63
N ASN A 344 31.72 0.16 6.91
CA ASN A 344 32.51 0.89 7.89
C ASN A 344 31.86 0.90 9.29
N CYS A 345 30.94 -0.02 9.58
CA CYS A 345 30.27 -0.09 10.88
C CYS A 345 31.32 -0.23 12.01
N PRO A 346 31.30 0.61 13.06
CA PRO A 346 32.34 0.59 14.10
C PRO A 346 32.16 -0.55 15.11
N CYS A 347 31.10 -1.37 14.99
CA CYS A 347 30.80 -2.46 15.91
C CYS A 347 32.01 -3.39 16.11
N ARG A 348 32.33 -3.64 17.39
CA ARG A 348 33.40 -4.52 17.87
C ARG A 348 32.87 -5.77 18.60
N VAL A 349 31.54 -5.94 18.68
CA VAL A 349 30.90 -7.02 19.45
C VAL A 349 31.15 -8.39 18.84
N CYS A 350 31.30 -8.49 17.52
CA CYS A 350 31.64 -9.72 16.82
C CYS A 350 33.00 -9.65 16.13
N THR A 351 33.75 -10.75 16.12
CA THR A 351 34.90 -10.97 15.24
C THR A 351 34.42 -11.25 13.82
N CYS A 352 33.81 -10.24 13.20
CA CYS A 352 33.20 -10.32 11.90
C CYS A 352 34.23 -10.19 10.74
N THR A 353 35.41 -10.81 10.87
CA THR A 353 36.43 -10.89 9.82
C THR A 353 36.09 -12.00 8.82
N LEU A 354 36.44 -11.80 7.54
CA LEU A 354 36.22 -12.78 6.47
C LEU A 354 36.90 -14.13 6.77
N GLU A 355 38.00 -14.12 7.54
CA GLU A 355 38.81 -15.29 7.86
C GLU A 355 38.24 -16.18 8.97
N ALA A 356 37.44 -15.63 9.89
CA ALA A 356 36.88 -16.40 11.00
C ALA A 356 35.90 -17.50 10.55
N ASN A 357 35.29 -17.37 9.36
CA ASN A 357 34.27 -18.29 8.86
C ASN A 357 34.64 -19.07 7.59
N ALA A 358 35.85 -18.88 7.05
CA ALA A 358 36.38 -19.78 6.00
C ALA A 358 36.48 -21.24 6.51
N ARG A 359 36.64 -21.43 7.83
CA ARG A 359 36.64 -22.75 8.49
C ARG A 359 35.28 -23.47 8.49
N HIS A 360 34.16 -22.79 8.21
CA HIS A 360 32.82 -23.41 8.17
C HIS A 360 32.12 -23.32 6.81
N ALA A 361 32.72 -22.67 5.81
CA ALA A 361 32.10 -22.43 4.50
C ALA A 361 32.70 -23.25 3.35
N PHE A 362 33.88 -23.87 3.51
CA PHE A 362 34.58 -24.54 2.40
C PHE A 362 35.22 -25.90 2.75
N ALA A 363 34.88 -26.52 3.88
CA ALA A 363 35.20 -27.93 4.11
C ALA A 363 34.18 -28.80 3.35
N GLY A 364 34.41 -28.99 2.05
CA GLY A 364 33.53 -29.80 1.19
C GLY A 364 33.64 -29.40 -0.28
N THR A 365 34.86 -29.43 -0.82
CA THR A 365 35.06 -29.74 -2.25
C THR A 365 34.82 -31.21 -2.48
#